data_AF-A0A419J448-F1
#
_entry.id   AF-A0A419J448-F1
#
_cell.length_a   1.000
_cell.length_b   1.000
_cell.length_c   1.000
_cell.angle_alpha   90.00
_cell.angle_beta   90.00
_cell.angle_gamma   90.00
#
_symmetry.space_group_name_H-M   'P 1'
#
loop_
_entity.id
_entity.type
_entity.pdbx_description
1 polymer ?
#
loop_
_entity_poly.entity_id
_entity_poly.type
_entity_poly.pdbx_seq_one_letter_code
_entity_poly.pdbx_strand_id
1 'polypeptide(L)'
;MITECIREGFKLANKNVQLVIISAIVSVINLISFFIILGLPVIAALLYLGFDLAHARDMLPSILRDPSELVTNYLGVIFLIVTSFVLYLAFTTVLSVYALGGTIGVLKDSAVNIHYNFTLASFFREAKNNLSRLLGLISLVMLGVIGMFVLFMITGGLVAGVINAVTKSKSMLEMFFSSFALLSIIVFTIGLFFAGLVFGVYSVVLLVTDGKGVMDSLGRTYQFLRQTPEALLFYFILIVGFVSANAIFYGIQIAVSVIPLFMPVVYIINTVFQSYLAIAVWSFLIVYYLKKSNYHARHVAYEI
;
A
#
# COMPACT_ATOMS: atom_id res chain seq x y z
N MET A 1 0.30 -20.16 19.24
CA MET A 1 0.90 -19.84 17.92
C MET A 1 0.82 -18.36 17.58
N ILE A 2 -0.36 -17.75 17.42
CA ILE A 2 -0.50 -16.31 17.05
C ILE A 2 0.21 -15.37 18.04
N THR A 3 -0.05 -15.52 19.34
CA THR A 3 0.55 -14.71 20.41
C THR A 3 2.08 -14.80 20.45
N GLU A 4 2.61 -15.97 20.14
CA GLU A 4 4.04 -16.23 20.07
C GLU A 4 4.68 -15.56 18.86
N CYS A 5 4.02 -15.61 17.69
CA CYS A 5 4.46 -14.90 16.48
C CYS A 5 4.49 -13.37 16.71
N ILE A 6 3.50 -12.83 17.42
CA ILE A 6 3.46 -11.42 17.79
C ILE A 6 4.62 -11.09 18.74
N ARG A 7 4.82 -11.89 19.80
CA ARG A 7 5.92 -11.66 20.75
C ARG A 7 7.29 -11.68 20.07
N GLU A 8 7.52 -12.64 19.20
CA GLU A 8 8.78 -12.75 18.45
C GLU A 8 8.93 -11.68 17.38
N GLY A 9 7.88 -11.30 16.67
CA GLY A 9 7.95 -10.21 15.71
C GLY A 9 8.22 -8.86 16.39
N PHE A 10 7.77 -8.64 17.64
CA PHE A 10 8.17 -7.45 18.41
C PHE A 10 9.65 -7.49 18.77
N LYS A 11 10.17 -8.65 19.20
CA LYS A 11 11.61 -8.82 19.45
C LYS A 11 12.43 -8.54 18.19
N LEU A 12 11.95 -9.03 17.04
CA LEU A 12 12.58 -8.82 15.74
C LEU A 12 12.56 -7.34 15.32
N ALA A 13 11.43 -6.67 15.47
CA ALA A 13 11.30 -5.23 15.20
C ALA A 13 12.22 -4.40 16.11
N ASN A 14 12.25 -4.72 17.42
CA ASN A 14 13.10 -4.04 18.39
C ASN A 14 14.61 -4.25 18.12
N LYS A 15 14.99 -5.42 17.63
CA LYS A 15 16.37 -5.69 17.21
C LYS A 15 16.78 -4.84 16.01
N ASN A 16 15.84 -4.47 15.14
CA ASN A 16 16.08 -3.78 13.87
C ASN A 16 15.50 -2.35 13.86
N VAL A 17 15.54 -1.64 15.00
CA VAL A 17 15.04 -0.25 15.11
C VAL A 17 15.73 0.70 14.14
N GLN A 18 16.93 0.39 13.65
CA GLN A 18 17.60 1.17 12.60
C GLN A 18 16.79 1.25 11.31
N LEU A 19 15.96 0.24 11.00
CA LEU A 19 15.05 0.28 9.85
C LEU A 19 13.99 1.38 10.01
N VAL A 20 13.61 1.75 11.24
CA VAL A 20 12.65 2.82 11.53
C VAL A 20 13.23 4.15 11.05
N ILE A 21 14.53 4.37 11.29
CA ILE A 21 15.24 5.57 10.86
C ILE A 21 15.30 5.62 9.33
N ILE A 22 15.58 4.50 8.67
CA ILE A 22 15.59 4.45 7.20
C ILE A 22 14.20 4.76 6.63
N SER A 23 13.15 4.16 7.18
CA SER A 23 11.76 4.42 6.78
C SER A 23 11.37 5.90 6.96
N ALA A 24 11.82 6.52 8.06
CA ALA A 24 11.62 7.95 8.29
C ALA A 24 12.37 8.81 7.26
N ILE A 25 13.62 8.48 6.94
CA ILE A 25 14.40 9.17 5.90
C ILE A 25 13.70 9.05 4.53
N VAL A 26 13.22 7.86 4.17
CA VAL A 26 12.47 7.64 2.92
C VAL A 26 11.21 8.49 2.87
N SER A 27 10.49 8.61 3.99
CA SER A 27 9.32 9.49 4.11
C SER A 27 9.67 10.96 3.88
N VAL A 28 10.79 11.43 4.45
CA VAL A 28 11.29 12.80 4.23
C VAL A 28 11.70 13.02 2.77
N ILE A 29 12.39 12.06 2.14
CA ILE A 29 12.76 12.14 0.72
C ILE A 29 11.49 12.20 -0.14
N ASN A 30 10.47 11.39 0.15
CA ASN A 30 9.18 11.44 -0.56
C ASN A 30 8.51 12.81 -0.44
N LEU A 31 8.51 13.40 0.76
CA LEU A 31 7.96 14.74 0.99
C LEU A 31 8.69 15.82 0.19
N ILE A 32 10.02 15.82 0.22
CA ILE A 32 10.84 16.76 -0.56
C ILE A 32 10.59 16.56 -2.06
N SER A 33 10.53 15.31 -2.51
CA SER A 33 10.28 14.96 -3.91
C SER A 33 8.90 15.38 -4.37
N PHE A 34 7.88 15.33 -3.51
CA PHE A 34 6.56 15.86 -3.81
C PHE A 34 6.62 17.36 -4.12
N PHE A 35 7.30 18.17 -3.30
CA PHE A 35 7.43 19.60 -3.55
C PHE A 35 8.24 19.91 -4.81
N ILE A 36 9.35 19.22 -5.04
CA ILE A 36 10.22 19.48 -6.18
C ILE A 36 9.59 19.00 -7.50
N ILE A 37 9.12 17.76 -7.53
CA ILE A 37 8.66 17.10 -8.76
C ILE A 37 7.24 17.52 -9.11
N LEU A 38 6.34 17.69 -8.13
CA LEU A 38 4.94 18.03 -8.39
C LEU A 38 4.61 19.48 -7.98
N GLY A 39 5.08 19.92 -6.81
CA GLY A 39 4.76 21.24 -6.27
C GLY A 39 5.24 22.38 -7.16
N LEU A 40 6.51 22.38 -7.58
CA LEU A 40 7.07 23.43 -8.44
C LEU A 40 6.35 23.50 -9.81
N PRO A 41 6.13 22.40 -10.54
CA PRO A 41 5.33 22.41 -11.76
C PRO A 41 3.92 22.96 -11.58
N VAL A 42 3.24 22.61 -10.48
CA VAL A 42 1.89 23.12 -10.19
C VAL A 42 1.92 24.62 -9.89
N ILE A 43 2.89 25.11 -9.10
CA ILE A 43 3.05 26.54 -8.83
C ILE A 43 3.34 27.31 -10.12
N ALA A 44 4.25 26.80 -10.95
CA ALA A 44 4.58 27.40 -12.25
C ALA A 44 3.35 27.44 -13.18
N ALA A 45 2.55 26.37 -13.19
CA ALA A 45 1.29 26.33 -13.91
C ALA A 45 0.29 27.39 -13.42
N LEU A 46 0.11 27.53 -12.11
CA LEU A 46 -0.78 28.54 -11.52
C LEU A 46 -0.34 29.96 -11.87
N LEU A 47 0.98 30.24 -11.83
CA LEU A 47 1.54 31.54 -12.21
C LEU A 47 1.36 31.81 -13.72
N TYR A 48 1.60 30.83 -14.58
CA TYR A 48 1.46 30.96 -16.03
C TYR A 48 0.00 31.23 -16.44
N LEU A 49 -0.95 30.58 -15.77
CA LEU A 49 -2.38 30.76 -16.00
C LEU A 49 -2.91 32.11 -15.47
N GLY A 50 -2.07 32.91 -14.80
CA GLY A 50 -2.48 34.18 -14.19
C GLY A 50 -3.58 33.99 -13.14
N PHE A 51 -3.61 32.83 -12.47
CA PHE A 51 -4.69 32.45 -11.55
C PHE A 51 -4.74 33.43 -10.37
N ASP A 52 -5.61 34.42 -10.46
CA ASP A 52 -6.17 35.07 -9.29
C ASP A 52 -7.15 34.06 -8.67
N LEU A 53 -6.79 33.47 -7.52
CA LEU A 53 -7.61 32.45 -6.84
C LEU A 53 -9.06 32.92 -6.59
N ALA A 54 -9.30 34.23 -6.61
CA ALA A 54 -10.63 34.84 -6.52
C ALA A 54 -11.54 34.54 -7.74
N HIS A 55 -10.99 34.39 -8.95
CA HIS A 55 -11.76 34.15 -10.20
C HIS A 55 -11.89 32.66 -10.56
N ALA A 56 -11.20 31.77 -9.84
CA ALA A 56 -11.24 30.31 -10.03
C ALA A 56 -12.66 29.73 -9.99
N ARG A 57 -13.56 30.37 -9.23
CA ARG A 57 -14.94 29.95 -9.02
C ARG A 57 -15.82 30.16 -10.25
N ASP A 58 -15.52 31.16 -11.07
CA ASP A 58 -16.28 31.52 -12.28
C ASP A 58 -15.74 30.87 -13.56
N MET A 59 -14.51 30.33 -13.51
CA MET A 59 -13.90 29.59 -14.62
C MET A 59 -14.40 28.13 -14.71
N LEU A 60 -14.68 27.46 -13.60
CA LEU A 60 -15.14 26.05 -13.59
C LEU A 60 -16.41 25.79 -14.44
N PRO A 61 -17.46 26.64 -14.39
CA PRO A 61 -18.67 26.44 -15.20
C PRO A 61 -18.48 26.78 -16.69
N SER A 62 -17.59 27.71 -17.02
CA SER A 62 -17.30 28.13 -18.41
C SER A 62 -16.39 27.12 -19.11
N ILE A 63 -15.43 26.54 -18.38
CA ILE A 63 -14.57 25.41 -18.78
C ILE A 63 -15.37 24.16 -19.19
N LEU A 64 -16.52 23.90 -18.55
CA LEU A 64 -17.37 22.75 -18.85
C LEU A 64 -18.26 22.95 -20.10
N ARG A 65 -18.40 24.17 -20.59
CA ARG A 65 -19.23 24.48 -21.78
C ARG A 65 -18.48 24.28 -23.10
N ASP A 66 -17.19 24.61 -23.14
CA ASP A 66 -16.33 24.45 -24.33
C ASP A 66 -14.99 23.77 -23.96
N PRO A 67 -14.98 22.43 -23.81
CA PRO A 67 -13.77 21.69 -23.43
C PRO A 67 -12.65 21.78 -24.48
N SER A 68 -12.97 22.12 -25.73
CA SER A 68 -12.00 22.28 -26.81
C SER A 68 -11.05 23.45 -26.57
N GLU A 69 -11.55 24.61 -26.11
CA GLU A 69 -10.69 25.78 -25.84
C GLU A 69 -9.69 25.52 -24.71
N LEU A 70 -10.10 24.69 -23.74
CA LEU A 70 -9.25 24.31 -22.61
C LEU A 70 -8.09 23.44 -23.08
N VAL A 71 -8.38 22.48 -23.96
CA VAL A 71 -7.37 21.59 -24.52
C VAL A 71 -6.40 22.36 -25.41
N THR A 72 -6.84 23.28 -26.29
CA THR A 72 -5.90 24.01 -27.17
C THR A 72 -5.06 25.05 -26.44
N ASN A 73 -5.63 25.81 -25.50
CA ASN A 73 -4.93 26.92 -24.84
C ASN A 73 -4.10 26.46 -23.63
N TYR A 74 -4.45 25.34 -23.00
CA TYR A 74 -3.78 24.87 -21.78
C TYR A 74 -3.14 23.48 -21.91
N LEU A 75 -3.03 22.94 -23.14
CA LEU A 75 -2.42 21.62 -23.40
C LEU A 75 -1.04 21.49 -22.76
N GLY A 76 -0.19 22.50 -22.95
CA GLY A 76 1.18 22.49 -22.42
C GLY A 76 1.22 22.42 -20.89
N VAL A 77 0.32 23.14 -20.22
CA VAL A 77 0.20 23.16 -18.75
C VAL A 77 -0.33 21.83 -18.24
N ILE A 78 -1.38 21.29 -18.87
CA ILE A 78 -1.94 19.98 -18.54
C ILE A 78 -0.88 18.89 -18.73
N PHE A 79 -0.15 18.90 -19.85
CA PHE A 79 0.90 17.93 -20.13
C PHE A 79 2.04 18.01 -19.12
N LEU A 80 2.45 19.23 -18.73
CA LEU A 80 3.46 19.46 -17.70
C LEU A 80 3.01 18.91 -16.34
N ILE A 81 1.77 19.18 -15.91
CA ILE A 81 1.23 18.67 -14.64
C ILE A 81 1.13 17.14 -14.66
N VAL A 82 0.56 16.57 -15.73
CA VAL A 82 0.37 15.11 -15.86
C VAL A 82 1.72 14.40 -15.90
N THR A 83 2.69 14.89 -16.67
CA THR A 83 4.03 14.30 -16.75
C THR A 83 4.74 14.38 -15.39
N SER A 84 4.65 15.52 -14.71
CA SER A 84 5.20 15.72 -13.37
C SER A 84 4.58 14.77 -12.34
N PHE A 85 3.26 14.58 -12.42
CA PHE A 85 2.53 13.64 -11.57
C PHE A 85 2.96 12.18 -11.83
N VAL A 86 3.05 11.76 -13.10
CA VAL A 86 3.53 10.42 -13.47
C VAL A 86 4.97 10.20 -13.00
N LEU A 87 5.84 11.20 -13.17
CA LEU A 87 7.24 11.12 -12.73
C LEU A 87 7.34 11.00 -11.21
N TYR A 88 6.56 11.79 -10.47
CA TYR A 88 6.48 11.70 -9.00
C TYR A 88 6.00 10.30 -8.57
N LEU A 89 4.93 9.79 -9.17
CA LEU A 89 4.42 8.45 -8.88
C LEU A 89 5.46 7.35 -9.17
N ALA A 90 6.17 7.45 -10.30
CA ALA A 90 7.22 6.49 -10.65
C ALA A 90 8.37 6.55 -9.64
N PHE A 91 8.85 7.75 -9.31
CA PHE A 91 9.92 7.95 -8.35
C PHE A 91 9.56 7.41 -6.96
N THR A 92 8.41 7.80 -6.42
CA THR A 92 7.98 7.37 -5.08
C THR A 92 7.71 5.87 -5.03
N THR A 93 7.20 5.27 -6.12
CA THR A 93 7.00 3.82 -6.21
C THR A 93 8.34 3.09 -6.16
N VAL A 94 9.31 3.49 -6.99
CA VAL A 94 10.64 2.88 -6.99
C VAL A 94 11.31 3.01 -5.63
N LEU A 95 11.27 4.20 -5.03
CA LEU A 95 11.87 4.44 -3.72
C LEU A 95 11.20 3.60 -2.61
N SER A 96 9.87 3.54 -2.60
CA SER A 96 9.11 2.79 -1.60
C SER A 96 9.33 1.28 -1.74
N VAL A 97 9.37 0.77 -2.97
CA VAL A 97 9.65 -0.66 -3.24
C VAL A 97 11.10 -1.01 -2.90
N TYR A 98 12.04 -0.11 -3.18
CA TYR A 98 13.44 -0.27 -2.78
C TYR A 98 13.57 -0.37 -1.26
N ALA A 99 12.93 0.55 -0.52
CA ALA A 99 12.92 0.55 0.93
C ALA A 99 12.24 -0.70 1.51
N LEU A 100 11.14 -1.13 0.91
CA LEU A 100 10.42 -2.35 1.28
C LEU A 100 11.29 -3.60 1.10
N GLY A 101 11.98 -3.73 -0.04
CA GLY A 101 12.87 -4.86 -0.31
C GLY A 101 14.04 -4.94 0.66
N GLY A 102 14.65 -3.79 0.99
CA GLY A 102 15.71 -3.73 2.00
C GLY A 102 15.20 -4.09 3.40
N THR A 103 14.01 -3.59 3.77
CA THR A 103 13.39 -3.84 5.07
C THR A 103 13.07 -5.31 5.25
N ILE A 104 12.37 -5.93 4.31
CA ILE A 104 11.95 -7.34 4.42
C ILE A 104 13.17 -8.27 4.32
N GLY A 105 14.16 -7.96 3.47
CA GLY A 105 15.39 -8.74 3.36
C GLY A 105 16.19 -8.75 4.66
N VAL A 106 16.40 -7.58 5.27
CA VAL A 106 17.06 -7.46 6.58
C VAL A 106 16.28 -8.17 7.67
N LEU A 107 14.95 -8.01 7.71
CA LEU A 107 14.12 -8.68 8.72
C LEU A 107 14.16 -10.21 8.57
N LYS A 108 14.16 -10.73 7.33
CA LYS A 108 14.35 -12.16 7.04
C LYS A 108 15.68 -12.65 7.59
N ASP A 109 16.78 -11.99 7.24
CA ASP A 109 18.12 -12.41 7.70
C ASP A 109 18.24 -12.33 9.22
N SER A 110 17.69 -11.29 9.84
CA SER A 110 17.61 -11.13 11.30
C SER A 110 16.75 -12.18 11.99
N ALA A 111 15.72 -12.71 11.31
CA ALA A 111 14.81 -13.72 11.86
C ALA A 111 15.40 -15.13 11.77
N VAL A 112 16.14 -15.43 10.69
CA VAL A 112 16.79 -16.73 10.49
C VAL A 112 18.10 -16.81 11.29
N ASN A 113 18.89 -15.74 11.32
CA ASN A 113 20.19 -15.70 11.99
C ASN A 113 20.15 -14.83 13.25
N ILE A 114 20.20 -15.49 14.42
CA ILE A 114 20.18 -14.80 15.73
C ILE A 114 21.35 -13.81 15.87
N HIS A 115 22.52 -14.12 15.31
CA HIS A 115 23.72 -13.27 15.36
C HIS A 115 23.79 -12.20 14.26
N TYR A 116 22.83 -12.15 13.34
CA TYR A 116 22.84 -11.13 12.30
C TYR A 116 22.60 -9.74 12.90
N ASN A 117 23.48 -8.80 12.58
CA ASN A 117 23.40 -7.42 12.99
C ASN A 117 23.11 -6.53 11.79
N PHE A 118 22.26 -5.53 12.00
CA PHE A 118 21.93 -4.56 10.97
C PHE A 118 23.18 -3.83 10.49
N THR A 119 23.38 -3.79 9.16
CA THR A 119 24.35 -2.91 8.51
C THR A 119 23.70 -2.23 7.32
N LEU A 120 24.07 -0.97 7.07
CA LEU A 120 23.53 -0.19 5.96
C LEU A 120 23.89 -0.84 4.60
N ALA A 121 25.09 -1.42 4.49
CA ALA A 121 25.51 -2.15 3.29
C ALA A 121 24.62 -3.36 3.00
N SER A 122 24.23 -4.13 4.03
CA SER A 122 23.31 -5.24 3.85
C SER A 122 21.92 -4.79 3.45
N PHE A 123 21.42 -3.69 4.03
CA PHE A 123 20.14 -3.09 3.61
C PHE A 123 20.13 -2.74 2.12
N PHE A 124 21.15 -2.02 1.63
CA PHE A 124 21.21 -1.63 0.22
C PHE A 124 21.39 -2.82 -0.73
N ARG A 125 22.12 -3.86 -0.29
CA ARG A 125 22.26 -5.11 -1.03
C ARG A 125 20.91 -5.81 -1.18
N GLU A 126 20.19 -5.99 -0.07
CA GLU A 126 18.85 -6.60 -0.09
C GLU A 126 17.84 -5.77 -0.88
N ALA A 127 17.87 -4.44 -0.74
CA ALA A 127 17.02 -3.53 -1.49
C ALA A 127 17.25 -3.65 -3.01
N LYS A 128 18.52 -3.64 -3.45
CA LYS A 128 18.88 -3.78 -4.87
C LYS A 128 18.48 -5.15 -5.43
N ASN A 129 18.75 -6.22 -4.69
CA ASN A 129 18.46 -7.58 -5.13
C ASN A 129 16.95 -7.84 -5.28
N ASN A 130 16.15 -7.24 -4.40
CA ASN A 130 14.69 -7.45 -4.38
C ASN A 130 13.92 -6.41 -5.21
N LEU A 131 14.52 -5.28 -5.61
CA LEU A 131 13.83 -4.18 -6.30
C LEU A 131 13.07 -4.65 -7.55
N SER A 132 13.77 -5.26 -8.51
CA SER A 132 13.15 -5.67 -9.78
C SER A 132 12.09 -6.75 -9.59
N ARG A 133 12.35 -7.69 -8.67
CA ARG A 133 11.43 -8.78 -8.36
C ARG A 133 10.15 -8.24 -7.71
N LEU A 134 10.27 -7.33 -6.75
CA LEU A 134 9.14 -6.71 -6.07
C LEU A 134 8.33 -5.80 -7.00
N LEU A 135 8.99 -5.03 -7.86
CA LEU A 135 8.29 -4.23 -8.88
C LEU A 135 7.47 -5.13 -9.81
N GLY A 136 8.07 -6.22 -10.31
CA GLY A 136 7.36 -7.20 -11.14
C GLY A 136 6.19 -7.84 -10.39
N LEU A 137 6.39 -8.22 -9.13
CA LEU A 137 5.34 -8.81 -8.30
C LEU A 137 4.18 -7.84 -8.07
N ILE A 138 4.47 -6.62 -7.59
CA ILE A 138 3.45 -5.61 -7.30
C ILE A 138 2.69 -5.25 -8.57
N SER A 139 3.39 -5.10 -9.70
CA SER A 139 2.76 -4.86 -11.00
C SER A 139 1.80 -5.99 -11.39
N LEU A 140 2.20 -7.25 -11.27
CA LEU A 140 1.37 -8.40 -11.59
C LEU A 140 0.16 -8.54 -10.64
N VAL A 141 0.36 -8.34 -9.33
CA VAL A 141 -0.74 -8.37 -8.36
C VAL A 141 -1.73 -7.24 -8.64
N MET A 142 -1.26 -6.03 -8.92
CA MET A 142 -2.13 -4.89 -9.24
C MET A 142 -2.88 -5.09 -10.54
N LEU A 143 -2.24 -5.62 -11.59
CA LEU A 143 -2.91 -6.01 -12.83
C LEU A 143 -3.99 -7.07 -12.58
N GLY A 144 -3.71 -8.06 -11.74
CA GLY A 144 -4.69 -9.07 -11.34
C GLY A 144 -5.89 -8.47 -10.61
N VAL A 145 -5.65 -7.57 -9.65
CA VAL A 145 -6.72 -6.86 -8.91
C VAL A 145 -7.54 -5.98 -9.85
N ILE A 146 -6.91 -5.20 -10.73
CA ILE A 146 -7.59 -4.37 -11.73
C ILE A 146 -8.44 -5.24 -12.66
N GLY A 147 -7.88 -6.36 -13.15
CA GLY A 147 -8.61 -7.31 -14.00
C GLY A 147 -9.86 -7.86 -13.31
N MET A 148 -9.74 -8.23 -12.03
CA MET A 148 -10.90 -8.66 -11.24
C MET A 148 -11.94 -7.56 -11.04
N PHE A 149 -11.51 -6.31 -10.78
CA PHE A 149 -12.40 -5.16 -10.68
C PHE A 149 -13.16 -4.89 -11.98
N VAL A 150 -12.48 -4.96 -13.13
CA VAL A 150 -13.12 -4.79 -14.45
C VAL A 150 -14.17 -5.87 -14.68
N LEU A 151 -13.84 -7.14 -14.41
CA LEU A 151 -14.80 -8.24 -14.52
C LEU A 151 -16.01 -8.02 -13.61
N PHE A 152 -15.77 -7.55 -12.38
CA PHE A 152 -16.83 -7.27 -11.42
C PHE A 152 -17.73 -6.09 -11.84
N MET A 153 -17.15 -5.03 -12.41
CA MET A 153 -17.92 -3.91 -12.95
C MET A 153 -18.79 -4.33 -14.14
N ILE A 154 -18.27 -5.18 -15.03
CA ILE A 154 -19.04 -5.70 -16.18
C ILE A 154 -20.22 -6.54 -15.68
N THR A 155 -19.98 -7.50 -14.79
CA THR A 155 -21.06 -8.36 -14.27
C THR A 155 -22.07 -7.57 -13.45
N GLY A 156 -21.62 -6.65 -12.60
CA GLY A 156 -22.50 -5.76 -11.83
C GLY A 156 -23.36 -4.87 -12.71
N GLY A 157 -22.79 -4.29 -13.77
CA GLY A 157 -23.51 -3.49 -14.76
C GLY A 157 -24.58 -4.28 -15.51
N LEU A 158 -24.28 -5.53 -15.90
CA LEU A 158 -25.25 -6.42 -16.55
C LEU A 158 -26.42 -6.76 -15.61
N VAL A 159 -26.14 -7.11 -14.35
CA VAL A 159 -27.18 -7.41 -13.35
C VAL A 159 -28.08 -6.18 -13.12
N ALA A 160 -27.49 -5.00 -12.94
CA ALA A 160 -28.25 -3.77 -12.78
C ALA A 160 -29.12 -3.46 -14.01
N GLY A 161 -28.60 -3.68 -15.22
CA GLY A 161 -29.35 -3.51 -16.47
C GLY A 161 -30.55 -4.44 -16.57
N VAL A 162 -30.40 -5.71 -16.19
CA VAL A 162 -31.50 -6.69 -16.16
C VAL A 162 -32.56 -6.31 -15.13
N ILE A 163 -32.16 -5.91 -13.93
CA ILE A 163 -33.09 -5.45 -12.89
C ILE A 163 -33.89 -4.25 -13.42
N ASN A 164 -33.24 -3.23 -13.97
CA ASN A 164 -33.93 -2.06 -14.52
C ASN A 164 -34.88 -2.41 -15.68
N ALA A 165 -34.54 -3.42 -16.50
CA ALA A 165 -35.39 -3.84 -17.62
C ALA A 165 -36.65 -4.60 -17.15
N VAL A 166 -36.56 -5.35 -16.05
CA VAL A 166 -37.64 -6.20 -15.53
C VAL A 166 -38.56 -5.43 -14.57
N THR A 167 -37.99 -4.61 -13.68
CA THR A 167 -38.75 -3.74 -12.77
C THR A 167 -39.08 -2.41 -13.42
N LYS A 168 -40.01 -2.41 -14.38
CA LYS A 168 -40.55 -1.18 -15.02
C LYS A 168 -41.50 -0.38 -14.12
N SER A 169 -41.87 -0.89 -12.95
CA SER A 169 -42.73 -0.20 -11.98
C SER A 169 -41.93 0.08 -10.72
N LYS A 170 -42.07 1.32 -10.19
CA LYS A 170 -41.57 1.81 -8.87
C LYS A 170 -42.16 1.00 -7.71
N SER A 171 -42.00 -0.30 -7.76
CA SER A 171 -42.48 -1.29 -6.82
C SER A 171 -41.49 -1.37 -5.68
N MET A 172 -41.99 -1.69 -4.48
CA MET A 172 -41.16 -2.03 -3.33
C MET A 172 -40.12 -3.12 -3.66
N LEU A 173 -40.44 -4.00 -4.62
CA LEU A 173 -39.55 -5.04 -5.13
C LEU A 173 -38.31 -4.48 -5.85
N GLU A 174 -38.47 -3.42 -6.65
CA GLU A 174 -37.37 -2.72 -7.35
C GLU A 174 -36.40 -2.11 -6.33
N MET A 175 -36.96 -1.40 -5.33
CA MET A 175 -36.17 -0.80 -4.27
C MET A 175 -35.40 -1.85 -3.45
N PHE A 176 -36.02 -2.99 -3.16
CA PHE A 176 -35.35 -4.11 -2.49
C PHE A 176 -34.20 -4.68 -3.32
N PHE A 177 -34.44 -5.05 -4.58
CA PHE A 177 -33.40 -5.65 -5.43
C PHE A 177 -32.26 -4.68 -5.74
N SER A 178 -32.56 -3.40 -5.98
CA SER A 178 -31.54 -2.37 -6.18
C SER A 178 -30.67 -2.20 -4.93
N SER A 179 -31.29 -2.11 -3.75
CA SER A 179 -30.55 -1.98 -2.48
C SER A 179 -29.72 -3.22 -2.15
N PHE A 180 -30.29 -4.42 -2.36
CA PHE A 180 -29.60 -5.69 -2.17
C PHE A 180 -28.42 -5.85 -3.13
N ALA A 181 -28.59 -5.49 -4.41
CA ALA A 181 -27.51 -5.52 -5.39
C ALA A 181 -26.39 -4.54 -5.03
N LEU A 182 -26.72 -3.31 -4.63
CA LEU A 182 -25.73 -2.32 -4.22
C LEU A 182 -24.95 -2.75 -2.97
N LEU A 183 -25.64 -3.26 -1.94
CA LEU A 183 -24.99 -3.81 -0.75
C LEU A 183 -24.11 -5.02 -1.09
N SER A 184 -24.57 -5.92 -1.96
CA SER A 184 -23.78 -7.06 -2.41
C SER A 184 -22.51 -6.61 -3.13
N ILE A 185 -22.62 -5.62 -4.04
CA ILE A 185 -21.48 -5.03 -4.75
C ILE A 185 -20.45 -4.48 -3.76
N ILE A 186 -20.89 -3.73 -2.75
CA ILE A 186 -20.02 -3.18 -1.71
C ILE A 186 -19.32 -4.30 -0.94
N VAL A 187 -20.06 -5.30 -0.45
CA VAL A 187 -19.51 -6.41 0.35
C VAL A 187 -18.50 -7.23 -0.45
N PHE A 188 -18.82 -7.57 -1.70
CA PHE A 188 -17.89 -8.30 -2.57
C PHE A 188 -16.66 -7.46 -2.91
N THR A 189 -16.80 -6.16 -3.13
CA THR A 189 -15.67 -5.25 -3.37
C THR A 189 -14.72 -5.22 -2.18
N ILE A 190 -15.26 -5.08 -0.96
CA ILE A 190 -14.47 -5.11 0.27
C ILE A 190 -13.77 -6.47 0.43
N GLY A 191 -14.50 -7.57 0.19
CA GLY A 191 -13.94 -8.92 0.27
C GLY A 191 -12.82 -9.16 -0.73
N LEU A 192 -12.99 -8.72 -1.98
CA LEU A 192 -12.00 -8.86 -3.04
C LEU A 192 -10.76 -8.00 -2.77
N PHE A 193 -10.97 -6.76 -2.33
CA PHE A 193 -9.90 -5.87 -1.92
C PHE A 193 -9.09 -6.46 -0.76
N PHE A 194 -9.76 -6.96 0.28
CA PHE A 194 -9.11 -7.62 1.41
C PHE A 194 -8.33 -8.87 0.98
N ALA A 195 -8.92 -9.74 0.16
CA ALA A 195 -8.25 -10.92 -0.37
C ALA A 195 -7.01 -10.55 -1.20
N GLY A 196 -7.12 -9.51 -2.05
CA GLY A 196 -6.02 -8.97 -2.84
C GLY A 196 -4.89 -8.43 -1.96
N LEU A 197 -5.21 -7.71 -0.89
CA LEU A 197 -4.23 -7.22 0.08
C LEU A 197 -3.50 -8.37 0.78
N VAL A 198 -4.22 -9.36 1.30
CA VAL A 198 -3.62 -10.50 1.99
C VAL A 198 -2.70 -11.26 1.03
N PHE A 199 -3.20 -11.55 -0.17
CA PHE A 199 -2.44 -12.24 -1.20
C PHE A 199 -1.20 -11.45 -1.62
N GLY A 200 -1.31 -10.14 -1.80
CA GLY A 200 -0.17 -9.27 -2.11
C GLY A 200 0.89 -9.28 -1.03
N VAL A 201 0.49 -9.10 0.24
CA VAL A 201 1.40 -9.05 1.39
C VAL A 201 2.15 -10.36 1.58
N TYR A 202 1.46 -11.51 1.57
CA TYR A 202 2.16 -12.80 1.67
C TYR A 202 3.03 -13.07 0.44
N SER A 203 2.62 -12.66 -0.76
CA SER A 203 3.47 -12.81 -1.95
C SER A 203 4.77 -12.02 -1.83
N VAL A 204 4.73 -10.82 -1.26
CA VAL A 204 5.94 -10.04 -0.98
C VAL A 204 6.86 -10.79 -0.02
N VAL A 205 6.31 -11.31 1.09
CA VAL A 205 7.09 -12.08 2.08
C VAL A 205 7.72 -13.31 1.40
N LEU A 206 6.92 -14.13 0.72
CA LEU A 206 7.40 -15.34 0.05
C LEU A 206 8.47 -15.06 -1.02
N LEU A 207 8.31 -13.99 -1.79
CA LEU A 207 9.28 -13.59 -2.81
C LEU A 207 10.64 -13.25 -2.21
N VAL A 208 10.65 -12.47 -1.13
CA VAL A 208 11.89 -12.03 -0.47
C VAL A 208 12.51 -13.16 0.37
N THR A 209 11.69 -14.02 0.99
CA THR A 209 12.19 -15.14 1.78
C THR A 209 12.76 -16.24 0.92
N ASP A 210 11.99 -16.73 -0.07
CA ASP A 210 12.38 -17.89 -0.87
C ASP A 210 13.34 -17.51 -2.03
N GLY A 211 13.42 -16.22 -2.39
CA GLY A 211 14.30 -15.71 -3.44
C GLY A 211 13.96 -16.21 -4.85
N LYS A 212 12.75 -16.72 -5.07
CA LYS A 212 12.30 -17.34 -6.32
C LYS A 212 11.75 -16.33 -7.33
N GLY A 213 11.43 -16.82 -8.53
CA GLY A 213 10.81 -16.00 -9.58
C GLY A 213 9.42 -15.52 -9.17
N VAL A 214 8.97 -14.41 -9.77
CA VAL A 214 7.70 -13.76 -9.40
C VAL A 214 6.50 -14.69 -9.55
N MET A 215 6.41 -15.43 -10.66
CA MET A 215 5.31 -16.38 -10.90
C MET A 215 5.31 -17.55 -9.92
N ASP A 216 6.51 -18.05 -9.56
CA ASP A 216 6.64 -19.11 -8.56
C ASP A 216 6.15 -18.63 -7.18
N SER A 217 6.48 -17.39 -6.82
CA SER A 217 6.02 -16.79 -5.57
C SER A 217 4.50 -16.65 -5.53
N LEU A 218 3.84 -16.24 -6.63
CA LEU A 218 2.38 -16.17 -6.71
C LEU A 218 1.72 -17.55 -6.53
N GLY A 219 2.23 -18.57 -7.24
CA GLY A 219 1.73 -19.94 -7.12
C GLY A 219 1.90 -20.51 -5.70
N ARG A 220 3.05 -20.23 -5.08
CA ARG A 220 3.33 -20.62 -3.69
C ARG A 220 2.47 -19.87 -2.69
N THR A 221 2.19 -18.58 -2.90
CA THR A 221 1.28 -17.83 -2.04
C THR A 221 -0.11 -18.41 -2.08
N TYR A 222 -0.62 -18.74 -3.27
CA TYR A 222 -1.91 -19.40 -3.42
C TYR A 222 -1.94 -20.74 -2.67
N GLN A 223 -0.91 -21.56 -2.85
CA GLN A 223 -0.78 -22.83 -2.13
C GLN A 223 -0.70 -22.63 -0.62
N PHE A 224 0.09 -21.66 -0.15
CA PHE A 224 0.26 -21.34 1.27
C PHE A 224 -1.07 -20.91 1.89
N LEU A 225 -1.78 -19.94 1.29
CA LEU A 225 -3.06 -19.45 1.80
C LEU A 225 -4.14 -20.54 1.79
N ARG A 226 -4.14 -21.43 0.78
CA ARG A 226 -5.06 -22.57 0.72
C ARG A 226 -4.78 -23.60 1.82
N GLN A 227 -3.51 -23.85 2.14
CA GLN A 227 -3.11 -24.79 3.18
C GLN A 227 -3.20 -24.20 4.59
N THR A 228 -3.18 -22.88 4.72
CA THR A 228 -3.13 -22.16 5.99
C THR A 228 -4.21 -21.07 6.07
N PRO A 229 -5.49 -21.44 6.17
CA PRO A 229 -6.58 -20.45 6.24
C PRO A 229 -6.45 -19.51 7.46
N GLU A 230 -5.78 -19.97 8.53
CA GLU A 230 -5.41 -19.17 9.71
C GLU A 230 -4.60 -17.91 9.35
N ALA A 231 -3.90 -17.90 8.21
CA ALA A 231 -3.11 -16.76 7.73
C ALA A 231 -3.98 -15.53 7.44
N LEU A 232 -5.23 -15.75 7.01
CA LEU A 232 -6.23 -14.69 6.79
C LEU A 232 -6.61 -14.03 8.11
N LEU A 233 -6.92 -14.86 9.12
CA LEU A 233 -7.28 -14.39 10.46
C LEU A 233 -6.10 -13.67 11.14
N PHE A 234 -4.88 -14.19 10.98
CA PHE A 234 -3.68 -13.53 11.47
C PHE A 234 -3.51 -12.14 10.84
N TYR A 235 -3.63 -12.02 9.52
CA TYR A 235 -3.53 -10.74 8.83
C TYR A 235 -4.66 -9.77 9.24
N PHE A 236 -5.88 -10.27 9.44
CA PHE A 236 -6.99 -9.47 9.95
C PHE A 236 -6.69 -8.90 11.35
N ILE A 237 -6.18 -9.72 12.28
CA ILE A 237 -5.77 -9.25 13.61
C ILE A 237 -4.68 -8.18 13.50
N LEU A 238 -3.71 -8.35 12.58
CA LEU A 238 -2.67 -7.34 12.36
C LEU A 238 -3.22 -6.02 11.85
N ILE A 239 -4.16 -6.03 10.90
CA ILE A 239 -4.81 -4.81 10.43
C ILE A 239 -5.60 -4.13 11.55
N VAL A 240 -6.41 -4.89 12.29
CA VAL A 240 -7.19 -4.32 13.41
C VAL A 240 -6.28 -3.74 14.47
N GLY A 241 -5.16 -4.41 14.78
CA GLY A 241 -4.14 -3.90 15.70
C GLY A 241 -3.47 -2.64 15.18
N PHE A 242 -3.09 -2.61 13.89
CA PHE A 242 -2.48 -1.45 13.24
C PHE A 242 -3.42 -0.24 13.23
N VAL A 243 -4.69 -0.44 12.84
CA VAL A 243 -5.72 0.62 12.82
C VAL A 243 -6.02 1.11 14.23
N SER A 244 -6.15 0.21 15.20
CA SER A 244 -6.39 0.59 16.61
C SER A 244 -5.23 1.40 17.18
N ALA A 245 -3.98 0.98 16.95
CA ALA A 245 -2.79 1.70 17.39
C ALA A 245 -2.71 3.09 16.76
N ASN A 246 -3.02 3.18 15.47
CA ASN A 246 -3.13 4.44 14.74
C ASN A 246 -4.22 5.35 15.33
N ALA A 247 -5.43 4.82 15.56
CA ALA A 247 -6.55 5.59 16.09
C ALA A 247 -6.24 6.19 17.48
N ILE A 248 -5.63 5.39 18.36
CA ILE A 248 -5.19 5.86 19.69
C ILE A 248 -4.16 6.98 19.53
N PHE A 249 -3.15 6.78 18.67
CA PHE A 249 -2.09 7.76 18.47
C PHE A 249 -2.61 9.07 17.86
N TYR A 250 -3.49 9.00 16.85
CA TYR A 250 -4.16 10.17 16.29
C TYR A 250 -5.02 10.90 17.32
N GLY A 251 -5.69 10.19 18.22
CA GLY A 251 -6.42 10.79 19.33
C GLY A 251 -5.52 11.63 20.25
N ILE A 252 -4.34 11.10 20.60
CA ILE A 252 -3.33 11.84 21.38
C ILE A 252 -2.81 13.04 20.57
N GLN A 253 -2.53 12.84 19.28
CA GLN A 253 -2.03 13.89 18.40
C GLN A 253 -2.99 15.08 18.32
N ILE A 254 -4.30 14.85 18.21
CA ILE A 254 -5.31 15.91 18.17
C ILE A 254 -5.23 16.77 19.44
N ALA A 255 -5.14 16.13 20.62
CA ALA A 255 -5.04 16.85 21.90
C ALA A 255 -3.79 17.74 21.98
N VAL A 256 -2.66 17.31 21.41
CA VAL A 256 -1.39 18.06 21.45
C VAL A 256 -1.30 19.10 20.31
N SER A 257 -1.98 18.87 19.19
CA SER A 257 -1.93 19.74 18.00
C SER A 257 -2.52 21.14 18.20
N VAL A 258 -3.29 21.35 19.28
CA VAL A 258 -3.84 22.66 19.66
C VAL A 258 -2.74 23.69 19.96
N ILE A 259 -1.51 23.25 20.26
CA ILE A 259 -0.39 24.13 20.57
C ILE A 259 0.55 24.20 19.34
N PRO A 260 0.56 25.30 18.56
CA PRO A 260 1.28 25.40 17.29
C PRO A 260 2.79 25.10 17.37
N LEU A 261 3.43 25.47 18.49
CA LEU A 261 4.85 25.24 18.75
C LEU A 261 5.24 23.75 18.76
N PHE A 262 4.32 22.84 19.10
CA PHE A 262 4.61 21.40 19.16
C PHE A 262 4.35 20.67 17.83
N MET A 263 3.78 21.33 16.82
CA MET A 263 3.40 20.69 15.55
C MET A 263 4.57 19.96 14.85
N PRO A 264 5.78 20.55 14.71
CA PRO A 264 6.91 19.84 14.09
C PRO A 264 7.36 18.61 14.89
N VAL A 265 7.37 18.70 16.22
CA VAL A 265 7.74 17.61 17.12
C VAL A 265 6.75 16.46 17.00
N VAL A 266 5.46 16.77 17.05
CA VAL A 266 4.36 15.81 16.89
C VAL A 266 4.44 15.10 15.53
N TYR A 267 4.76 15.83 14.46
CA TYR A 267 4.94 15.26 13.13
C TYR A 267 6.09 14.23 13.07
N ILE A 268 7.23 14.55 13.68
CA ILE A 268 8.39 13.63 13.75
C ILE A 268 8.04 12.38 14.56
N ILE A 269 7.41 12.54 15.73
CA ILE A 269 7.01 11.41 16.58
C ILE A 269 6.01 10.53 15.82
N ASN A 270 5.03 11.12 15.12
CA ASN A 270 4.10 10.37 14.28
C ASN A 270 4.85 9.58 13.20
N THR A 271 5.77 10.21 12.49
CA THR A 271 6.53 9.55 11.41
C THR A 271 7.35 8.34 11.93
N VAL A 272 7.99 8.50 13.09
CA VAL A 272 8.73 7.42 13.75
C VAL A 272 7.80 6.31 14.22
N PHE A 273 6.67 6.66 14.83
CA PHE A 273 5.65 5.70 15.30
C PHE A 273 5.06 4.89 14.13
N GLN A 274 4.67 5.56 13.04
CA GLN A 274 4.17 4.90 11.83
C GLN A 274 5.22 3.95 11.22
N SER A 275 6.46 4.41 11.13
CA SER A 275 7.56 3.59 10.61
C SER A 275 7.80 2.36 11.48
N TYR A 276 7.76 2.51 12.80
CA TYR A 276 7.89 1.39 13.74
C TYR A 276 6.73 0.40 13.61
N LEU A 277 5.48 0.88 13.55
CA LEU A 277 4.31 0.01 13.36
C LEU A 277 4.40 -0.77 12.04
N ALA A 278 4.81 -0.12 10.95
CA ALA A 278 4.99 -0.79 9.67
C ALA A 278 6.04 -1.91 9.77
N ILE A 279 7.19 -1.65 10.39
CA ILE A 279 8.25 -2.65 10.60
C ILE A 279 7.79 -3.78 11.52
N ALA A 280 7.01 -3.47 12.56
CA ALA A 280 6.43 -4.47 13.44
C ALA A 280 5.48 -5.40 12.67
N VAL A 281 4.60 -4.85 11.82
CA VAL A 281 3.69 -5.64 10.97
C VAL A 281 4.48 -6.58 10.04
N TRP A 282 5.51 -6.07 9.35
CA TRP A 282 6.38 -6.91 8.51
C TRP A 282 7.10 -7.99 9.32
N SER A 283 7.56 -7.66 10.52
CA SER A 283 8.21 -8.61 11.43
C SER A 283 7.26 -9.72 11.86
N PHE A 284 6.01 -9.40 12.20
CA PHE A 284 4.99 -10.40 12.54
C PHE A 284 4.70 -11.34 11.37
N LEU A 285 4.61 -10.80 10.16
CA LEU A 285 4.34 -11.58 8.93
C LEU A 285 5.48 -12.52 8.58
N ILE A 286 6.73 -12.05 8.67
CA ILE A 286 7.93 -12.86 8.41
C ILE A 286 8.00 -14.00 9.42
N VAL A 287 7.87 -13.70 10.72
CA VAL A 287 7.91 -14.74 11.77
C VAL A 287 6.79 -15.76 11.58
N TYR A 288 5.57 -15.31 11.30
CA TYR A 288 4.43 -16.20 11.05
C TYR A 288 4.68 -17.13 9.85
N TYR A 289 5.17 -16.57 8.74
CA TYR A 289 5.52 -17.35 7.56
C TYR A 289 6.62 -18.36 7.84
N LEU A 290 7.72 -17.95 8.48
CA LEU A 290 8.87 -18.83 8.76
C LEU A 290 8.49 -20.00 9.67
N LYS A 291 7.65 -19.76 10.69
CA LYS A 291 7.14 -20.81 11.58
C LYS A 291 6.22 -21.78 10.85
N LYS A 292 5.29 -21.27 10.06
CA LYS A 292 4.28 -22.14 9.41
C LYS A 292 4.85 -22.90 8.21
N SER A 293 5.88 -22.39 7.54
CA SER A 293 6.53 -23.03 6.39
C SER A 293 7.63 -24.05 6.75
N ASN A 294 7.97 -24.19 8.06
CA ASN A 294 9.12 -24.97 8.54
C ASN A 294 10.42 -24.60 7.80
N TYR A 295 10.61 -23.32 7.52
CA TYR A 295 11.72 -22.81 6.70
C TYR A 295 13.10 -23.24 7.23
N HIS A 296 13.26 -23.28 8.55
CA HIS A 296 14.51 -23.64 9.23
C HIS A 296 14.91 -25.10 8.94
N ALA A 297 13.95 -26.03 8.92
CA ALA A 297 14.24 -27.44 8.63
C ALA A 297 14.65 -27.70 7.17
N ARG A 298 14.18 -26.87 6.22
CA ARG A 298 14.58 -26.99 4.81
C ARG A 298 15.98 -26.46 4.54
N HIS A 299 16.40 -25.37 5.17
CA HIS A 299 17.72 -24.79 4.89
C HIS A 299 18.87 -25.51 5.61
N VAL A 300 18.65 -26.07 6.81
CA VAL A 300 19.66 -26.92 7.47
C VAL A 300 19.92 -28.20 6.66
N ALA A 301 18.94 -28.71 5.90
CA ALA A 301 19.12 -29.90 5.06
C ALA A 301 19.93 -29.66 3.77
N TYR A 302 20.15 -28.41 3.35
CA TYR A 302 20.97 -28.06 2.18
C TYR A 302 22.39 -27.61 2.54
N GLU A 303 22.72 -27.50 3.84
CA GLU A 303 24.06 -27.18 4.33
C GLU A 303 24.83 -28.42 4.83
N ILE A 304 24.32 -29.64 4.55
CA ILE A 304 25.00 -30.93 4.83
C ILE A 304 25.56 -31.51 3.54
#